data_AF-A0A349YP67-F1
#
_entry.id   AF-A0A349YP67-F1
#
_cell.length_a   1.000
_cell.length_b   1.000
_cell.length_c   1.000
_cell.angle_alpha   90.00
_cell.angle_beta   90.00
_cell.angle_gamma   90.00
#
_symmetry.space_group_name_H-M   'P 1'
#
loop_
_entity.id
_entity.type
_entity.pdbx_description
1 polymer ?
#
loop_
_entity_poly.entity_id
_entity_poly.type
_entity_poly.pdbx_seq_one_letter_code
_entity_poly.pdbx_strand_id
1 'polypeptide(L)'
;MEIKRYCLHTKKYNNEHLTAQGILHFDNKSAFFGQPWIHLIAYKNGYDTMWKDYQICIAIHDQDAFDIGFVYSAKNDEQFFKVLHELINWMNDLEHGVCIWDKFVNNIEGFFPDCGCKRERW
;
A
#
# COMPACT_ATOMS: atom_id res chain seq x y z
N MET A 1 -2.39 0.59 57.61
CA MET A 1 -2.66 1.24 56.31
C MET A 1 -1.89 0.45 55.25
N GLU A 2 -2.59 -0.25 54.37
CA GLU A 2 -1.99 -1.10 53.35
C GLU A 2 -1.77 -0.26 52.08
N ILE A 3 -0.51 -0.02 51.69
CA ILE A 3 -0.19 0.70 50.45
C ILE A 3 -0.06 -0.32 49.33
N LYS A 4 -1.11 -0.48 48.51
CA LYS A 4 -1.06 -1.28 47.28
C LYS A 4 -0.48 -0.45 46.15
N ARG A 5 0.72 -0.82 45.69
CA ARG A 5 1.38 -0.20 44.52
C ARG A 5 0.96 -0.95 43.27
N TYR A 6 0.20 -0.28 42.39
CA TYR A 6 -0.09 -0.78 41.05
C TYR A 6 0.98 -0.25 40.10
N CYS A 7 1.98 -1.08 39.77
CA CYS A 7 2.92 -0.78 38.70
C CYS A 7 2.38 -1.35 37.39
N LEU A 8 1.58 -0.55 36.67
CA LEU A 8 1.20 -0.84 35.29
C LEU A 8 2.36 -0.49 34.36
N HIS A 9 3.13 -1.49 33.93
CA HIS A 9 3.96 -1.36 32.73
C HIS A 9 3.02 -1.45 31.52
N THR A 10 2.67 -0.31 30.92
CA THR A 10 1.98 -0.33 29.63
C THR A 10 2.94 -0.93 28.60
N LYS A 11 2.56 -2.06 27.97
CA LYS A 11 3.24 -2.49 26.74
C LYS A 11 2.98 -1.38 25.71
N LYS A 12 4.01 -0.60 25.36
CA LYS A 12 3.96 0.24 24.16
C LYS A 12 3.92 -0.72 22.97
N TYR A 13 2.77 -0.87 22.36
CA TYR A 13 2.64 -1.54 21.07
C TYR A 13 3.14 -0.55 20.02
N ASN A 14 4.28 -0.84 19.41
CA ASN A 14 4.82 -0.02 18.33
C ASN A 14 4.16 -0.48 17.03
N ASN A 15 3.29 0.35 16.46
CA ASN A 15 2.80 0.18 15.10
C ASN A 15 3.90 0.69 14.16
N GLU A 16 4.58 -0.22 13.46
CA GLU A 16 5.55 0.16 12.42
C GLU A 16 4.79 0.28 11.10
N HIS A 17 4.75 1.49 10.55
CA HIS A 17 4.12 1.71 9.25
C HIS A 17 4.96 2.64 8.38
N LEU A 18 4.81 2.45 7.08
CA LEU A 18 5.44 3.27 6.05
C LEU A 18 4.38 3.73 5.07
N THR A 19 4.48 4.97 4.63
CA THR A 19 3.68 5.52 3.54
C THR A 19 4.61 6.02 2.44
N ALA A 20 4.23 5.81 1.19
CA ALA A 20 4.93 6.32 0.03
C ALA A 20 3.92 6.80 -1.01
N GLN A 21 4.24 7.87 -1.71
CA GLN A 21 3.39 8.43 -2.76
C GLN A 21 4.25 8.76 -3.98
N GLY A 22 3.66 8.65 -5.16
CA GLY A 22 4.29 8.98 -6.43
C GLY A 22 3.29 9.56 -7.42
N ILE A 23 3.75 10.43 -8.30
CA ILE A 23 2.92 10.98 -9.37
C ILE A 23 2.82 9.98 -10.52
N LEU A 24 1.64 9.80 -11.12
CA LEU A 24 1.47 8.92 -12.28
C LEU A 24 1.28 9.73 -13.55
N HIS A 25 1.93 9.31 -14.62
CA HIS A 25 1.73 9.92 -15.94
C HIS A 25 1.04 8.92 -16.86
N PHE A 26 -0.18 9.22 -17.29
CA PHE A 26 -0.88 8.45 -18.32
C PHE A 26 -0.84 9.19 -19.66
N ASP A 27 -0.80 8.43 -20.76
CA ASP A 27 -0.90 8.96 -22.12
C ASP A 27 -2.23 9.66 -22.39
N ASN A 28 -3.33 9.14 -21.83
CA ASN A 28 -4.64 9.77 -21.85
C ASN A 28 -4.86 10.66 -20.62
N LYS A 29 -4.60 11.96 -20.77
CA LYS A 29 -4.79 12.97 -19.70
C LYS A 29 -6.25 13.22 -19.31
N SER A 30 -7.22 12.77 -20.13
CA SER A 30 -8.65 12.94 -19.87
C SER A 30 -9.29 11.73 -19.18
N ALA A 31 -8.50 10.68 -18.93
CA ALA A 31 -8.98 9.46 -18.29
C ALA A 31 -9.25 9.60 -16.78
N PHE A 32 -8.62 10.58 -16.14
CA PHE A 32 -8.71 10.84 -14.71
C PHE A 32 -9.21 12.26 -14.46
N PHE A 33 -9.88 12.46 -13.34
CA PHE A 33 -10.16 13.80 -12.85
C PHE A 33 -8.92 14.38 -12.18
N GLY A 34 -8.22 15.27 -12.89
CA GLY A 34 -6.98 15.88 -12.41
C GLY A 34 -5.75 14.99 -12.56
N GLN A 35 -4.72 15.26 -11.76
CA GLN A 35 -3.45 14.53 -11.80
C GLN A 35 -3.57 13.23 -10.99
N PRO A 36 -3.53 12.04 -11.61
CA PRO A 36 -3.55 10.79 -10.86
C PRO A 36 -2.26 10.60 -10.07
N TRP A 37 -2.35 9.89 -8.95
CA TRP A 37 -1.20 9.52 -8.12
C TRP A 37 -1.32 8.09 -7.62
N ILE A 38 -0.20 7.54 -7.21
CA ILE A 38 -0.13 6.23 -6.56
C ILE A 38 0.23 6.42 -5.09
N HIS A 39 -0.42 5.65 -4.22
CA HIS A 39 -0.22 5.68 -2.79
C HIS A 39 -0.02 4.26 -2.26
N LEU A 40 1.04 4.07 -1.48
CA LEU A 40 1.35 2.83 -0.79
C LEU A 40 1.33 3.07 0.72
N ILE A 41 0.73 2.13 1.45
CA ILE A 41 0.71 2.08 2.91
C ILE A 41 1.11 0.67 3.33
N ALA A 42 2.18 0.55 4.11
CA ALA A 42 2.67 -0.73 4.63
C ALA A 42 2.56 -0.76 6.15
N TYR A 43 2.03 -1.85 6.70
CA TYR A 43 1.93 -2.10 8.14
C TYR A 43 2.69 -3.36 8.52
N LYS A 44 3.63 -3.19 9.44
CA LYS A 44 4.33 -4.25 10.15
C LYS A 44 3.96 -4.11 11.64
N ASN A 45 3.41 -5.16 12.23
CA ASN A 45 2.81 -5.16 13.56
C ASN A 45 1.57 -4.26 13.68
N GLY A 46 0.54 -4.50 12.86
CA GLY A 46 -0.75 -3.82 13.01
C GLY A 46 -1.43 -4.18 14.34
N TYR A 47 -1.35 -3.29 15.33
CA TYR A 47 -2.08 -3.41 16.60
C TYR A 47 -3.12 -2.29 16.73
N ASP A 48 -4.38 -2.66 17.03
CA ASP A 48 -5.50 -1.72 17.20
C ASP A 48 -5.79 -0.86 15.95
N THR A 49 -5.61 -1.45 14.76
CA THR A 49 -5.98 -0.84 13.48
C THR A 49 -6.86 -1.80 12.68
N MET A 50 -7.52 -1.31 11.62
CA MET A 50 -8.21 -2.16 10.65
C MET A 50 -7.25 -3.01 9.80
N TRP A 51 -5.94 -2.79 9.91
CA TRP A 51 -4.90 -3.47 9.17
C TRP A 51 -4.37 -4.67 9.93
N LYS A 52 -4.16 -5.77 9.21
CA LYS A 52 -3.52 -6.97 9.76
C LYS A 52 -2.00 -6.80 9.69
N ASP A 53 -1.32 -7.62 10.48
CA ASP A 53 0.11 -7.74 10.40
C ASP A 53 0.57 -8.14 8.98
N TYR A 54 1.71 -7.60 8.55
CA TYR A 54 2.32 -7.79 7.23
C TYR A 54 1.43 -7.46 6.04
N GLN A 55 0.65 -6.38 6.14
CA GLN A 55 -0.17 -5.89 5.03
C GLN A 55 0.45 -4.68 4.34
N ILE A 56 0.37 -4.68 3.02
CA ILE A 56 0.77 -3.55 2.17
C ILE A 56 -0.39 -3.24 1.24
N CYS A 57 -0.97 -2.06 1.36
CA CYS A 57 -1.93 -1.54 0.41
C CYS A 57 -1.22 -0.66 -0.60
N ILE A 58 -1.60 -0.78 -1.87
CA ILE A 58 -1.18 0.14 -2.92
C ILE A 58 -2.36 0.45 -3.82
N ALA A 59 -2.56 1.73 -4.13
CA ALA A 59 -3.71 2.20 -4.85
C ALA A 59 -3.40 3.39 -5.74
N ILE A 60 -4.09 3.44 -6.86
CA ILE A 60 -4.13 4.56 -7.78
C ILE A 60 -5.37 5.38 -7.44
N HIS A 61 -5.17 6.68 -7.35
CA HIS A 61 -6.16 7.68 -7.00
C HIS A 61 -6.24 8.75 -8.09
N ASP A 62 -7.38 9.42 -8.17
CA ASP A 62 -7.52 10.73 -8.81
C ASP A 62 -8.21 11.74 -7.87
N GLN A 63 -8.45 12.98 -8.35
CA GLN A 63 -9.01 14.03 -7.51
C GLN A 63 -10.53 13.89 -7.28
N ASP A 64 -11.15 12.82 -7.75
CA ASP A 64 -12.53 12.44 -7.47
C ASP A 64 -12.55 11.13 -6.64
N ALA A 65 -13.62 10.34 -6.72
CA ALA A 65 -13.78 9.08 -6.00
C ALA A 65 -13.21 7.86 -6.76
N PHE A 66 -12.23 8.04 -7.65
CA PHE A 66 -11.59 6.91 -8.33
C PHE A 66 -10.49 6.31 -7.46
N ASP A 67 -10.81 5.19 -6.81
CA ASP A 67 -9.85 4.41 -6.03
C ASP A 67 -9.75 2.99 -6.61
N ILE A 68 -8.58 2.65 -7.16
CA ILE A 68 -8.28 1.27 -7.59
C ILE A 68 -6.97 0.83 -6.95
N GLY A 69 -7.07 -0.18 -6.09
CA GLY A 69 -5.90 -0.72 -5.41
C GLY A 69 -6.03 -2.16 -4.99
N PHE A 70 -4.95 -2.68 -4.44
CA PHE A 70 -4.85 -4.01 -3.90
C PHE A 70 -4.15 -4.00 -2.55
N VAL A 71 -4.57 -4.92 -1.69
CA VAL A 71 -3.93 -5.25 -0.42
C VAL A 71 -3.16 -6.55 -0.58
N TYR A 72 -1.85 -6.48 -0.38
CA TYR A 72 -0.92 -7.59 -0.35
C TYR A 72 -0.72 -8.04 1.09
N SER A 73 -0.90 -9.33 1.35
CA SER A 73 -0.72 -9.93 2.68
C SER A 73 0.43 -10.92 2.64
N ALA A 74 1.54 -10.56 3.28
CA ALA A 74 2.71 -11.43 3.41
C ALA A 74 2.56 -12.36 4.63
N LYS A 75 3.30 -13.48 4.61
CA LYS A 75 3.25 -14.51 5.66
C LYS A 75 4.29 -14.30 6.77
N ASN A 76 5.35 -13.54 6.49
CA ASN A 76 6.48 -13.31 7.39
C ASN A 76 7.25 -12.03 6.98
N ASP A 77 8.19 -11.61 7.84
CA ASP A 77 9.07 -10.46 7.63
C ASP A 77 9.79 -10.48 6.27
N GLU A 78 10.41 -11.60 5.89
CA GLU A 78 11.20 -11.70 4.66
C GLU A 78 10.33 -11.45 3.42
N GLN A 79 9.16 -12.11 3.35
CA GLN A 79 8.22 -11.91 2.27
C GLN A 79 7.65 -10.49 2.30
N PHE A 80 7.40 -9.92 3.48
CA PHE A 80 6.91 -8.54 3.61
C PHE A 80 7.88 -7.53 3.00
N PHE A 81 9.16 -7.59 3.37
CA PHE A 81 10.16 -6.68 2.81
C PHE A 81 10.42 -6.91 1.32
N LYS A 82 10.33 -8.17 0.86
CA LYS A 82 10.42 -8.47 -0.58
C LYS A 82 9.27 -7.83 -1.37
N VAL A 83 8.03 -7.98 -0.90
CA VAL A 83 6.85 -7.36 -1.52
C VAL A 83 6.97 -5.83 -1.46
N LEU A 84 7.39 -5.28 -0.33
CA LEU A 84 7.56 -3.83 -0.15
C LEU A 84 8.58 -3.25 -1.14
N HIS A 85 9.75 -3.87 -1.28
CA HIS A 85 10.76 -3.42 -2.24
C HIS A 85 10.29 -3.51 -3.68
N GLU A 86 9.60 -4.60 -4.06
CA GLU A 86 9.06 -4.77 -5.40
C GLU A 86 8.05 -3.66 -5.73
N LEU A 87 7.12 -3.37 -4.81
CA LEU A 87 6.11 -2.34 -5.01
C LEU A 87 6.71 -0.93 -5.04
N ILE A 88 7.72 -0.64 -4.22
CA ILE A 88 8.41 0.66 -4.25
C ILE A 88 9.18 0.84 -5.56
N ASN A 89 9.90 -0.20 -6.02
CA ASN A 89 10.59 -0.13 -7.32
C ASN A 89 9.60 0.07 -8.46
N TRP A 90 8.48 -0.67 -8.44
CA TRP A 90 7.41 -0.49 -9.41
C TRP A 90 6.82 0.92 -9.38
N MET A 91 6.53 1.50 -8.21
CA MET A 91 6.09 2.89 -8.09
C MET A 91 7.11 3.86 -8.69
N ASN A 92 8.39 3.64 -8.43
CA ASN A 92 9.47 4.47 -8.98
C ASN A 92 9.54 4.37 -10.52
N ASP A 93 9.35 3.18 -11.09
CA ASP A 93 9.30 2.98 -12.55
C ASP A 93 8.10 3.71 -13.17
N LEU A 94 6.93 3.67 -12.50
CA LEU A 94 5.73 4.37 -12.97
C LEU A 94 5.89 5.89 -12.93
N GLU A 95 6.51 6.42 -11.86
CA GLU A 95 6.72 7.86 -11.69
C GLU A 95 7.67 8.45 -12.75
N HIS A 96 8.67 7.68 -13.18
CA HIS A 96 9.60 8.09 -14.23
C HIS A 96 9.16 7.69 -15.65
N GLY A 97 8.01 7.02 -15.77
CA GLY A 97 7.48 6.48 -17.01
C GLY A 97 6.20 7.16 -17.49
N VAL A 98 5.64 6.64 -18.58
CA VAL A 98 4.28 6.96 -19.03
C VAL A 98 3.48 5.67 -19.19
N CYS A 99 2.38 5.58 -18.46
CA CYS A 99 1.43 4.48 -18.51
C CYS A 99 0.51 4.61 -19.73
N ILE A 100 0.27 3.50 -20.41
CA ILE A 100 -0.69 3.44 -21.52
C ILE A 100 -2.06 3.11 -20.94
N TRP A 101 -2.99 4.05 -21.03
CA TRP A 101 -4.35 3.96 -20.47
C TRP A 101 -5.08 2.71 -20.94
N ASP A 102 -5.06 2.44 -22.25
CA ASP A 102 -5.74 1.28 -22.81
C ASP A 102 -5.19 -0.04 -22.27
N LYS A 103 -3.88 -0.11 -21.97
CA LYS A 103 -3.30 -1.31 -21.35
C LYS A 103 -3.73 -1.47 -19.90
N PHE A 104 -3.84 -0.36 -19.17
CA PHE A 104 -4.30 -0.33 -17.80
C PHE A 104 -5.77 -0.77 -17.69
N VAL A 105 -6.68 -0.14 -18.43
CA VAL A 105 -8.13 -0.41 -18.31
C VAL A 105 -8.51 -1.81 -18.79
N ASN A 106 -7.82 -2.34 -19.81
CA ASN A 106 -8.11 -3.67 -20.34
C ASN A 106 -7.64 -4.80 -19.42
N ASN A 107 -6.68 -4.56 -18.52
CA ASN A 107 -6.17 -5.56 -17.59
C ASN A 107 -5.71 -4.93 -16.27
N ILE A 108 -6.66 -4.42 -15.50
CA ILE A 108 -6.38 -3.77 -14.22
C ILE A 108 -5.66 -4.74 -13.27
N GLU A 109 -6.11 -5.99 -13.18
CA GLU A 109 -5.49 -6.97 -12.27
C GLU A 109 -4.05 -7.31 -12.64
N GLY A 110 -3.74 -7.38 -13.94
CA GLY A 110 -2.38 -7.63 -14.43
C GLY A 110 -1.49 -6.40 -14.49
N PHE A 111 -2.05 -5.19 -14.29
CA PHE A 111 -1.26 -3.97 -14.19
C PHE A 111 -0.46 -3.92 -12.88
N PHE A 112 -1.06 -4.40 -11.79
CA PHE A 112 -0.40 -4.47 -10.49
C PHE A 112 0.54 -5.69 -10.44
N PRO A 113 1.74 -5.58 -9.83
CA PRO A 113 2.69 -6.68 -9.77
C PRO A 113 2.15 -7.93 -9.07
N ASP A 114 2.51 -9.11 -9.57
CA ASP A 114 2.34 -10.35 -8.82
C ASP A 114 3.57 -10.58 -7.93
N CYS A 115 3.42 -10.30 -6.63
CA CYS A 115 4.50 -10.46 -5.67
C CYS A 115 4.55 -11.86 -5.03
N GLY A 116 3.80 -12.84 -5.53
CA GLY A 116 3.78 -14.21 -5.01
C GLY A 116 3.21 -14.33 -3.59
N CYS A 117 2.32 -13.43 -3.21
CA CYS A 117 1.62 -13.43 -1.92
C CYS A 117 0.11 -13.28 -2.12
N LYS A 118 -0.66 -13.36 -1.04
CA LYS A 118 -2.11 -13.19 -1.12
C LYS A 118 -2.40 -11.74 -1.50
N ARG A 119 -3.20 -11.53 -2.54
CA ARG A 119 -3.59 -10.21 -3.04
C ARG A 119 -5.11 -10.12 -3.12
N GLU A 120 -5.68 -9.07 -2.54
CA GLU A 120 -7.13 -8.81 -2.52
C GLU A 120 -7.39 -7.39 -2.99
N ARG A 121 -8.51 -7.15 -3.68
CA ARG A 121 -8.89 -5.78 -4.09
C ARG A 121 -9.16 -4.93 -2.85
N TRP A 122 -8.64 -3.70 -2.84
CA TRP A 122 -8.89 -2.74 -1.76
C TRP A 122 -10.31 -2.18 -1.85
#